data_AF-A0A2G9ZXM3-F1
#
_entry.id   AF-A0A2G9ZXM3-F1
#
_cell.length_a   1.000
_cell.length_b   1.000
_cell.length_c   1.000
_cell.angle_alpha   90.00
_cell.angle_beta   90.00
_cell.angle_gamma   90.00
#
_symmetry.space_group_name_H-M   'P 1'
#
loop_
_entity.id
_entity.type
_entity.pdbx_description
1 polymer ?
#
loop_
_entity_poly.entity_id
_entity_poly.type
_entity_poly.pdbx_seq_one_letter_code
_entity_poly.pdbx_strand_id
1 'polypeptide(L)'
;MHKRLICPQRIRKVPKQFSWVDHRLVRDHYIDQCGHAAAKLYLFLVTVADAKGLSYYADRSIARRLSFNDDDLQRARSELIRSGLIAWEKPLYQVLSIEPMPAPRPARPAGEPQLLANIFRQIIKEAP
;
A
#
# COMPACT_ATOMS: atom_id res chain seq x y z
N MET A 1 -16.26 -0.59 -21.69
CA MET A 1 -15.35 0.51 -21.27
C MET A 1 -14.17 -0.08 -20.53
N HIS A 2 -12.93 0.25 -20.93
CA HIS A 2 -11.73 -0.14 -20.19
C HIS A 2 -11.36 0.97 -19.20
N LYS A 3 -11.32 0.66 -17.91
CA LYS A 3 -10.84 1.61 -16.89
C LYS A 3 -9.31 1.68 -16.97
N ARG A 4 -8.75 2.88 -17.06
CA ARG A 4 -7.29 3.09 -17.04
C ARG A 4 -6.76 2.95 -15.62
N LEU A 5 -5.69 2.18 -15.42
CA LEU A 5 -5.01 2.11 -14.12
C LEU A 5 -4.32 3.44 -13.82
N ILE A 6 -4.45 3.93 -12.60
CA ILE A 6 -3.75 5.12 -12.09
C ILE A 6 -2.36 4.72 -11.60
N CYS A 7 -2.25 3.57 -10.93
CA CYS A 7 -1.01 3.02 -10.38
C CYS A 7 -0.87 1.54 -10.81
N PRO A 8 -0.39 1.27 -12.05
CA PRO A 8 -0.29 -0.09 -12.60
C PRO A 8 0.61 -1.04 -11.78
N GLN A 9 1.56 -0.49 -11.04
CA GLN A 9 2.49 -1.21 -10.18
C GLN A 9 1.91 -1.64 -8.83
N ARG A 10 0.70 -1.16 -8.47
CA ARG A 10 0.01 -1.51 -7.21
C ARG A 10 -1.43 -1.96 -7.44
N ILE A 11 -1.65 -2.81 -8.43
CA ILE A 11 -2.96 -3.45 -8.66
C ILE A 11 -3.31 -4.32 -7.47
N ARG A 12 -4.50 -4.12 -6.89
CA ARG A 12 -4.97 -4.90 -5.74
C ARG A 12 -4.92 -6.40 -6.04
N LYS A 13 -4.41 -7.17 -5.08
CA LYS A 13 -4.38 -8.63 -5.13
C LYS A 13 -5.24 -9.18 -3.99
N VAL A 14 -5.90 -10.32 -4.24
CA VAL A 14 -6.57 -11.05 -3.16
C VAL A 14 -5.49 -11.57 -2.21
N PRO A 15 -5.56 -11.28 -0.90
CA PRO A 15 -4.63 -11.81 0.08
C PRO A 15 -4.60 -13.34 0.06
N LYS A 16 -3.45 -13.96 0.38
CA LYS A 16 -3.32 -15.43 0.46
C LYS A 16 -4.18 -16.07 1.56
N GLN A 17 -4.48 -15.29 2.60
CA GLN A 17 -5.34 -15.70 3.71
C GLN A 17 -6.81 -15.44 3.39
N PHE A 18 -7.72 -16.08 4.11
CA PHE A 18 -9.17 -15.92 3.94
C PHE A 18 -9.64 -14.55 4.47
N SER A 19 -9.33 -13.48 3.74
CA SER A 19 -9.93 -12.17 3.94
C SER A 19 -9.94 -11.35 2.68
N TRP A 20 -11.08 -10.73 2.44
CA TRP A 20 -11.30 -9.82 1.33
C TRP A 20 -10.72 -8.42 1.59
N VAL A 21 -10.57 -8.04 2.87
CA VAL A 21 -9.82 -6.86 3.31
C VAL A 21 -8.44 -7.29 3.84
N ASP A 22 -7.38 -6.63 3.38
CA ASP A 22 -6.02 -7.03 3.72
C ASP A 22 -5.72 -6.82 5.22
N HIS A 23 -5.36 -7.88 5.96
CA HIS A 23 -5.07 -7.76 7.41
C HIS A 23 -3.84 -6.90 7.69
N ARG A 24 -3.02 -6.62 6.68
CA ARG A 24 -1.91 -5.66 6.79
C ARG A 24 -2.39 -4.27 7.19
N LEU A 25 -3.66 -3.94 6.97
CA LEU A 25 -4.22 -2.71 7.50
C LEU A 25 -4.05 -2.59 9.01
N VAL A 26 -4.25 -3.69 9.73
CA VAL A 26 -4.08 -3.77 11.18
C VAL A 26 -2.65 -4.13 11.53
N ARG A 27 -2.13 -5.21 10.95
CA ARG A 27 -0.80 -5.76 11.28
C ARG A 27 0.33 -4.77 11.05
N ASP A 28 0.24 -3.97 9.99
CA ASP A 28 1.27 -3.02 9.57
C ASP A 28 0.83 -1.57 9.88
N HIS A 29 -0.15 -1.37 10.79
CA HIS A 29 -0.58 -0.08 11.33
C HIS A 29 -1.09 0.97 10.33
N TYR A 30 -1.58 0.58 9.15
CA TYR A 30 -2.18 1.52 8.20
C TYR A 30 -3.52 2.08 8.71
N ILE A 31 -4.30 1.27 9.45
CA ILE A 31 -5.59 1.70 9.99
C ILE A 31 -5.41 2.79 11.05
N ASP A 32 -4.31 2.76 11.80
CA ASP A 32 -3.99 3.74 12.83
C ASP A 32 -3.64 5.11 12.23
N GLN A 33 -3.26 5.14 10.95
CA GLN A 33 -2.97 6.38 10.20
C GLN A 33 -4.22 6.99 9.55
N CYS A 34 -5.36 6.28 9.61
CA CYS A 34 -6.62 6.71 9.00
C CYS A 34 -7.54 7.33 10.05
N GLY A 35 -8.04 8.54 9.80
CA GLY A 35 -9.20 9.04 10.52
C GLY A 35 -10.45 8.21 10.23
N HIS A 36 -11.50 8.36 11.06
CA HIS A 36 -12.74 7.60 10.89
C HIS A 36 -13.38 7.78 9.50
N ALA A 37 -13.32 8.99 8.94
CA ALA A 37 -13.82 9.27 7.59
C ALA A 37 -12.98 8.55 6.51
N ALA A 38 -11.65 8.57 6.62
CA ALA A 38 -10.77 7.85 5.71
C ALA A 38 -11.01 6.33 5.76
N ALA A 39 -11.12 5.75 6.95
CA ALA A 39 -11.41 4.33 7.11
C ALA A 39 -12.77 3.94 6.50
N LYS A 40 -13.81 4.76 6.72
CA LYS A 40 -15.16 4.57 6.15
C LYS A 40 -15.14 4.64 4.62
N LEU A 41 -14.42 5.62 4.06
CA LEU A 41 -14.24 5.75 2.60
C LEU A 41 -13.47 4.56 2.01
N TYR A 42 -12.39 4.14 2.67
CA TYR A 42 -11.59 3.01 2.21
C TYR A 42 -12.43 1.73 2.19
N LEU A 43 -13.15 1.43 3.27
CA LEU A 43 -14.03 0.26 3.33
C LEU A 43 -15.07 0.30 2.22
N PHE A 44 -15.72 1.45 2.02
CA PHE A 44 -16.67 1.64 0.92
C PHE A 44 -16.02 1.34 -0.44
N LEU A 45 -14.86 1.94 -0.74
CA LEU A 45 -14.16 1.74 -2.01
C LEU A 45 -13.77 0.27 -2.24
N VAL A 46 -13.36 -0.45 -1.19
CA VAL A 46 -13.08 -1.88 -1.28
C VAL A 46 -14.33 -2.65 -1.72
N THR A 47 -15.54 -2.27 -1.27
CA THR A 47 -16.81 -2.92 -1.66
C THR A 47 -17.24 -2.71 -3.09
N VAL A 48 -16.88 -1.57 -3.68
CA VAL A 48 -17.36 -1.19 -5.01
C VAL A 48 -16.30 -1.29 -6.11
N ALA A 49 -15.05 -1.54 -5.73
CA ALA A 49 -13.96 -1.71 -6.66
C ALA A 49 -14.05 -3.04 -7.41
N ASP A 50 -13.61 -3.05 -8.67
CA ASP A 50 -13.45 -4.29 -9.43
C ASP A 50 -12.17 -5.06 -9.01
N ALA A 51 -11.91 -6.18 -9.68
CA ALA A 51 -10.74 -7.03 -9.42
C ALA A 51 -9.38 -6.31 -9.54
N LYS A 52 -9.32 -5.16 -10.23
CA LYS A 52 -8.11 -4.34 -10.34
C LYS A 52 -8.06 -3.19 -9.32
N GLY A 53 -9.08 -3.08 -8.46
CA GLY A 53 -9.21 -2.01 -7.47
C GLY A 53 -9.94 -0.77 -7.98
N LEU A 54 -10.55 -0.79 -9.18
CA LEU A 54 -11.02 0.43 -9.84
C LEU A 54 -12.51 0.72 -9.63
N SER A 55 -12.86 1.99 -9.37
CA SER A 55 -14.24 2.44 -9.11
C SER A 55 -14.53 3.86 -9.64
N TYR A 56 -15.69 4.07 -10.28
CA TYR A 56 -16.14 5.37 -10.85
C TYR A 56 -17.21 6.08 -10.00
N TYR A 57 -17.23 5.85 -8.69
CA TYR A 57 -18.23 6.49 -7.84
C TYR A 57 -18.02 8.02 -7.78
N ALA A 58 -19.03 8.77 -8.24
CA ALA A 58 -19.02 10.22 -8.17
C ALA A 58 -19.08 10.73 -6.72
N ASP A 59 -18.46 11.87 -6.46
CA ASP A 59 -18.35 12.48 -5.13
C ASP A 59 -19.71 12.63 -4.43
N ARG A 60 -20.75 13.13 -5.14
CA ARG A 60 -22.12 13.24 -4.59
C ARG A 60 -22.69 11.90 -4.12
N SER A 61 -22.41 10.82 -4.85
CA SER A 61 -22.89 9.48 -4.49
C SER A 61 -22.18 8.94 -3.26
N ILE A 62 -20.87 9.17 -3.15
CA ILE A 62 -20.07 8.79 -1.97
C ILE A 62 -20.54 9.61 -0.76
N ALA A 63 -20.61 10.94 -0.91
CA ALA A 63 -20.99 11.86 0.16
C ALA A 63 -22.34 11.49 0.77
N ARG A 64 -23.35 11.24 -0.07
CA ARG A 64 -24.68 10.79 0.39
C ARG A 64 -24.64 9.44 1.13
N ARG A 65 -23.85 8.47 0.66
CA ARG A 65 -23.78 7.12 1.28
C ARG A 65 -23.02 7.12 2.59
N LEU A 66 -21.99 7.94 2.69
CA LEU A 66 -21.11 7.97 3.86
C LEU A 66 -21.48 9.10 4.82
N SER A 67 -22.51 9.88 4.51
CA SER A 67 -22.93 11.06 5.28
C SER A 67 -21.78 12.06 5.45
N PHE A 68 -21.01 12.27 4.37
CA PHE A 68 -19.94 13.27 4.32
C PHE A 68 -20.47 14.57 3.76
N ASN A 69 -19.96 15.68 4.29
CA ASN A 69 -19.92 16.92 3.55
C ASN A 69 -18.72 16.91 2.57
N ASP A 70 -18.58 17.95 1.76
CA ASP A 70 -17.50 18.02 0.76
C ASP A 70 -16.11 18.00 1.41
N ASP A 71 -15.93 18.68 2.54
CA ASP A 71 -14.65 18.74 3.27
C ASP A 71 -14.24 17.37 3.84
N ASP A 72 -15.19 16.61 4.37
CA ASP A 72 -14.97 15.26 4.88
C ASP A 72 -14.46 14.33 3.78
N LEU A 73 -15.09 14.40 2.60
CA LEU A 73 -14.67 13.59 1.46
C LEU A 73 -13.27 13.97 0.98
N GLN A 74 -12.97 15.27 0.85
CA GLN A 74 -11.66 15.73 0.41
C GLN A 74 -10.55 15.38 1.40
N ARG A 75 -10.81 15.54 2.71
CA ARG A 75 -9.86 15.16 3.78
C ARG A 75 -9.64 13.65 3.80
N ALA A 76 -10.72 12.86 3.84
CA ALA A 76 -10.64 11.40 3.82
C ALA A 76 -9.85 10.89 2.60
N ARG A 77 -10.11 11.47 1.42
CA ARG A 77 -9.38 11.11 0.20
C ARG A 77 -7.90 11.45 0.30
N SER A 78 -7.57 12.66 0.76
CA SER A 78 -6.19 13.11 0.94
C SER A 78 -5.42 12.23 1.93
N GLU A 79 -6.04 11.83 3.04
CA GLU A 79 -5.48 10.88 4.00
C GLU A 79 -5.16 9.53 3.35
N LEU A 80 -6.12 8.93 2.64
CA LEU A 80 -5.91 7.63 2.01
C LEU A 80 -4.85 7.67 0.89
N ILE A 81 -4.73 8.78 0.16
CA ILE A 81 -3.67 8.99 -0.83
C ILE A 81 -2.31 9.05 -0.12
N ARG A 82 -2.21 9.84 0.96
CA ARG A 82 -0.97 9.99 1.74
C ARG A 82 -0.52 8.68 2.39
N SER A 83 -1.45 7.89 2.92
CA SER A 83 -1.17 6.55 3.45
C SER A 83 -0.95 5.50 2.35
N GLY A 84 -1.06 5.89 1.08
CA GLY A 84 -0.85 5.00 -0.06
C GLY A 84 -1.87 3.87 -0.16
N LEU A 85 -3.08 4.05 0.37
CA LEU A 85 -4.15 3.06 0.33
C LEU A 85 -5.02 3.18 -0.93
N ILE A 86 -5.08 4.38 -1.51
CA ILE A 86 -5.74 4.64 -2.80
C ILE A 86 -4.88 5.51 -3.71
N ALA A 87 -5.18 5.48 -5.00
CA ALA A 87 -4.87 6.54 -5.94
C ALA A 87 -6.19 7.11 -6.50
N TRP A 88 -6.20 8.40 -6.84
CA TRP A 88 -7.40 9.07 -7.35
C TRP A 88 -7.05 10.04 -8.47
N GLU A 89 -7.87 10.01 -9.52
CA GLU A 89 -7.85 10.94 -10.62
C GLU A 89 -9.28 11.07 -11.11
N LYS A 90 -9.90 12.26 -11.02
CA LYS A 90 -11.32 12.42 -11.34
C LYS A 90 -11.65 11.82 -12.73
N PRO A 91 -12.65 10.92 -12.85
CA PRO A 91 -13.62 10.46 -11.83
C PRO A 91 -13.31 9.07 -11.22
N LEU A 92 -12.08 8.59 -11.32
CA LEU A 92 -11.65 7.24 -11.03
C LEU A 92 -10.89 7.13 -9.69
N TYR A 93 -11.27 6.14 -8.91
CA TYR A 93 -10.50 5.65 -7.77
C TYR A 93 -9.79 4.35 -8.14
N GLN A 94 -8.59 4.16 -7.61
CA GLN A 94 -7.91 2.87 -7.57
C GLN A 94 -7.55 2.53 -6.12
N VAL A 95 -8.11 1.46 -5.57
CA VAL A 95 -7.64 0.86 -4.31
C VAL A 95 -6.32 0.14 -4.57
N LEU A 96 -5.28 0.49 -3.82
CA LEU A 96 -3.93 0.00 -4.07
C LEU A 96 -3.63 -1.29 -3.31
N SER A 97 -2.77 -2.14 -3.90
CA SER A 97 -2.15 -3.25 -3.17
C SER A 97 -1.24 -2.73 -2.06
N ILE A 98 -1.36 -3.31 -0.87
CA ILE A 98 -0.47 -3.07 0.28
C ILE A 98 0.75 -3.98 0.15
N GLU A 99 1.36 -4.12 -1.02
CA GLU A 99 2.55 -4.95 -1.16
C GLU A 99 3.71 -4.39 -0.34
N PRO A 100 4.53 -5.24 0.29
CA PRO A 100 5.79 -4.77 0.84
C PRO A 100 6.55 -4.20 -0.35
N MET A 101 6.99 -2.94 -0.24
CA MET A 101 8.02 -2.46 -1.15
C MET A 101 9.16 -3.48 -1.02
N PRO A 102 9.59 -4.14 -2.11
CA PRO A 102 10.74 -5.02 -2.00
C PRO A 102 11.85 -4.20 -1.38
N ALA A 103 12.36 -4.64 -0.22
CA ALA A 103 13.47 -3.97 0.44
C ALA A 103 14.53 -3.71 -0.64
N PRO A 104 15.14 -2.51 -0.70
CA PRO A 104 16.24 -2.27 -1.61
C PRO A 104 17.20 -3.44 -1.45
N ARG A 105 17.42 -4.23 -2.51
CA ARG A 105 18.47 -5.25 -2.46
C ARG A 105 19.73 -4.45 -2.13
N PRO A 106 20.45 -4.76 -1.03
CA PRO A 106 21.72 -4.09 -0.79
C PRO A 106 22.52 -4.26 -2.09
N ALA A 107 22.99 -3.15 -2.64
CA ALA A 107 23.89 -3.19 -3.78
C ALA A 107 25.01 -4.16 -3.39
N ARG A 108 25.19 -5.25 -4.15
CA ARG A 108 26.32 -6.15 -3.93
C ARG A 108 27.57 -5.27 -3.93
N PRO A 109 28.33 -5.17 -2.83
CA PRO A 109 29.65 -4.59 -2.92
C PRO A 109 30.41 -5.40 -3.98
N ALA A 110 31.14 -4.73 -4.87
CA ALA A 110 31.93 -5.36 -5.93
C ALA A 110 33.16 -6.13 -5.38
N GLY A 111 33.12 -6.58 -4.13
CA GLY A 111 34.15 -7.37 -3.47
C GLY A 111 33.51 -8.53 -2.74
N GLU A 112 34.07 -9.73 -2.91
CA GLU A 112 33.64 -10.91 -2.18
C GLU A 112 33.66 -10.63 -0.66
N PRO A 113 32.57 -10.89 0.06
CA PRO A 113 32.59 -10.81 1.51
C PRO A 113 33.44 -11.97 2.01
N GLN A 114 34.70 -11.69 2.36
CA GLN A 114 35.51 -12.65 3.09
C GLN A 114 34.87 -12.86 4.45
N LEU A 115 34.41 -14.10 4.68
CA LEU A 115 33.91 -14.54 5.96
C LEU A 115 34.91 -14.15 7.06
N LEU A 116 34.44 -13.51 8.14
CA LEU A 116 35.27 -13.12 9.29
C LEU A 116 36.13 -14.28 9.81
N ALA A 117 35.65 -15.51 9.69
CA ALA A 117 36.39 -16.75 10.01
C ALA A 117 37.70 -16.92 9.21
N ASN A 118 37.80 -16.34 8.02
CA ASN A 118 39.01 -16.37 7.20
C ASN A 118 40.01 -15.29 7.63
N ILE A 119 39.53 -14.11 8.03
CA ILE A 119 40.36 -13.04 8.59
C ILE A 119 40.99 -13.51 9.92
N PHE A 120 40.21 -14.10 10.82
CA PHE A 120 40.75 -14.63 12.08
C PHE A 120 41.79 -15.75 11.87
N ARG A 121 41.59 -16.64 10.89
CA ARG A 121 42.58 -17.68 10.57
C ARG A 121 43.87 -17.12 9.99
N GLN A 122 43.81 -16.02 9.24
CA GLN A 122 44.99 -15.34 8.70
C GLN A 122 45.82 -14.73 9.84
N ILE A 123 45.17 -14.03 10.77
CA ILE A 123 45.82 -13.39 11.92
C ILE A 123 46.49 -14.43 12.83
N ILE A 124 45.84 -15.58 13.06
CA ILE A 124 46.42 -16.67 13.87
C ILE A 124 47.65 -17.31 13.19
N LYS A 125 47.71 -17.31 11.86
CA LYS A 125 48.87 -17.84 11.11
C LYS A 125 50.06 -16.89 11.05
N GLU A 126 49.85 -15.59 11.22
CA GLU A 126 50.88 -14.55 11.12
C GLU A 126 51.39 -14.07 12.50
N ALA A 127 50.91 -14.65 13.60
CA ALA A 127 51.45 -14.38 14.92
C ALA A 127 52.80 -15.14 15.12
N PRO A 128 53.88 -14.46 15.53
CA PRO A 128 55.18 -15.08 15.80
C PRO A 128 55.20 -15.98 17.05
#